data_AF-A0A846NC60-F1
#
_entry.id   AF-A0A846NC60-F1
#
_cell.length_a   1.000
_cell.length_b   1.000
_cell.length_c   1.000
_cell.angle_alpha   90.00
_cell.angle_beta   90.00
_cell.angle_gamma   90.00
#
_symmetry.space_group_name_H-M   'P 1'
#
loop_
_entity.id
_entity.type
_entity.pdbx_description
1 polymer ?
#
loop_
_entity_poly.entity_id
_entity_poly.type
_entity_poly.pdbx_seq_one_letter_code
_entity_poly.pdbx_strand_id
1 'polypeptide(L)'
;MRFFRIEKNIDVRKVRAVLRALETHVECHRAYLVTTSGFSRTCKKLAKESEGKLTLVAGDELSEYVQWTIFDPDGSDDESGE
;
A
#
# COMPACT_ATOMS: atom_id res chain seq x y z
N MET A 1 19.81 10.61 15.72
CA MET A 1 18.82 10.77 14.63
C MET A 1 17.44 10.95 15.27
N ARG A 2 16.83 12.14 15.16
CA ARG A 2 15.48 12.39 15.72
C ARG A 2 14.47 12.17 14.60
N PHE A 3 13.67 11.11 14.71
CA PHE A 3 12.55 10.88 13.80
C PHE A 3 11.37 11.72 14.28
N PHE A 4 11.06 12.79 13.55
CA PHE A 4 9.79 13.50 13.73
C PHE A 4 8.69 12.64 13.11
N ARG A 5 7.96 11.89 13.93
CA ARG A 5 6.78 11.15 13.51
C ARG A 5 5.68 12.16 13.17
N ILE A 6 5.61 12.57 11.90
CA ILE A 6 4.47 13.33 11.41
C ILE A 6 3.33 12.31 11.24
N GLU A 7 2.53 12.11 12.29
CA GLU A 7 1.26 11.37 12.21
C GLU A 7 0.24 12.19 11.42
N LYS A 8 0.47 12.36 10.12
CA LYS A 8 -0.58 12.78 9.19
C LYS A 8 -1.26 11.53 8.68
N ASN A 9 -2.24 11.06 9.45
CA ASN A 9 -3.19 10.06 8.94
C ASN A 9 -3.75 10.54 7.60
N ILE A 10 -3.87 9.60 6.65
CA ILE A 10 -4.45 9.91 5.35
C ILE A 10 -5.92 10.28 5.52
N ASP A 11 -6.27 11.46 5.01
CA ASP A 11 -7.65 11.98 4.99
C ASP A 11 -8.51 11.16 4.02
N VAL A 12 -9.76 10.90 4.43
CA VAL A 12 -10.78 10.22 3.64
C VAL A 12 -11.03 10.88 2.27
N ARG A 13 -10.78 12.20 2.14
CA ARG A 13 -10.88 12.93 0.86
C ARG A 13 -9.96 12.33 -0.21
N LYS A 14 -8.73 11.95 0.15
CA LYS A 14 -7.78 11.33 -0.77
C LYS A 14 -8.25 9.94 -1.21
N VAL A 15 -8.77 9.17 -0.26
CA VAL A 15 -9.32 7.83 -0.53
C VAL A 15 -10.52 7.89 -1.47
N ARG A 16 -11.44 8.85 -1.28
CA ARG A 16 -12.57 9.08 -2.19
C ARG A 16 -12.13 9.49 -3.59
N ALA A 17 -11.07 10.29 -3.72
CA ALA A 17 -10.55 10.68 -5.02
C ALA A 17 -10.05 9.46 -5.81
N VAL A 18 -9.37 8.51 -5.14
CA VAL A 18 -8.93 7.26 -5.77
C VAL A 18 -10.10 6.40 -6.23
N LEU A 19 -11.16 6.27 -5.42
CA LEU A 19 -12.37 5.53 -5.82
C LEU A 19 -13.06 6.17 -7.03
N ARG A 20 -13.15 7.50 -7.08
CA ARG A 20 -13.70 8.19 -8.27
C ARG A 20 -12.85 8.01 -9.51
N ALA A 21 -11.52 7.98 -9.35
CA ALA A 21 -10.61 7.67 -10.45
C ALA A 21 -10.85 6.23 -10.97
N LEU A 22 -11.03 5.25 -10.08
CA LEU A 22 -11.42 3.89 -10.45
C LEU A 22 -12.74 3.84 -11.23
N GLU A 23 -13.76 4.59 -10.80
CA GLU A 23 -15.06 4.64 -11.49
C GLU A 23 -14.98 5.25 -12.90
N THR A 24 -14.01 6.15 -13.12
CA THR A 24 -13.81 6.81 -14.41
C THR A 24 -12.93 6.01 -15.37
N HIS A 25 -12.12 5.08 -14.85
CA HIS A 25 -11.28 4.17 -15.61
C HIS A 25 -11.82 2.75 -15.55
N VAL A 26 -12.77 2.44 -16.43
CA VAL A 26 -13.48 1.13 -16.47
C VAL A 26 -12.56 -0.08 -16.69
N GLU A 27 -11.35 0.14 -17.20
CA GLU A 27 -10.30 -0.89 -17.33
C GLU A 27 -9.62 -1.24 -15.98
N CYS A 28 -9.72 -0.36 -14.98
CA CYS A 28 -9.12 -0.55 -13.67
C CYS A 28 -10.09 -1.30 -12.75
N HIS A 29 -9.87 -2.60 -12.59
CA HIS A 29 -10.70 -3.43 -11.71
C HIS A 29 -10.38 -3.27 -10.21
N ARG A 30 -9.18 -2.77 -9.88
CA ARG A 30 -8.69 -2.66 -8.50
C ARG A 30 -7.64 -1.56 -8.37
N ALA A 31 -7.63 -0.87 -7.23
CA ALA A 31 -6.56 0.04 -6.85
C ALA A 31 -5.98 -0.29 -5.48
N TYR A 32 -4.72 0.08 -5.31
CA TYR A 32 -3.97 -0.04 -4.07
C TYR A 32 -3.52 1.35 -3.63
N LEU A 33 -3.86 1.74 -2.41
CA LEU A 33 -3.37 2.96 -1.79
C LEU A 33 -2.36 2.58 -0.71
N VAL A 34 -1.08 2.76 -1.04
CA VAL A 34 0.05 2.40 -0.17
C VAL A 34 0.60 3.64 0.50
N THR A 35 0.80 3.61 1.81
CA THR A 35 1.43 4.72 2.54
C THR A 35 2.38 4.24 3.62
N THR A 36 3.33 5.09 4.02
CA THR A 36 4.24 4.84 5.16
C THR A 36 3.59 5.16 6.51
N SER A 37 2.32 5.58 6.50
CA SER A 37 1.55 6.00 7.68
C SER A 37 0.30 5.13 7.85
N GLY A 38 -0.47 5.39 8.91
CA GLY A 38 -1.75 4.73 9.12
C GLY A 38 -2.92 5.38 8.35
N PHE A 39 -4.00 4.63 8.25
CA PHE A 39 -5.30 5.11 7.76
C PHE A 39 -6.27 5.33 8.93
N SER A 40 -7.09 6.38 8.84
CA SER A 40 -8.19 6.58 9.78
C SER A 40 -9.23 5.45 9.69
N ARG A 41 -10.02 5.24 10.75
CA ARG A 41 -11.14 4.27 10.75
C ARG A 41 -12.12 4.51 9.60
N THR A 42 -12.36 5.78 9.26
CA THR A 42 -13.23 6.17 8.15
C THR A 42 -12.68 5.71 6.80
N CYS A 43 -11.36 5.81 6.59
CA CYS A 43 -10.71 5.30 5.38
C CYS A 43 -10.84 3.78 5.27
N LYS A 44 -10.61 3.05 6.36
CA LYS A 44 -10.76 1.58 6.40
C LYS A 44 -12.21 1.15 6.11
N LYS A 45 -13.20 1.87 6.68
CA LYS A 45 -14.61 1.63 6.40
C LYS A 45 -14.94 1.82 4.91
N LEU A 46 -14.47 2.93 4.33
CA LEU A 46 -14.69 3.25 2.92
C LEU A 46 -14.06 2.20 1.98
N ALA A 47 -12.87 1.71 2.30
CA ALA A 47 -12.24 0.62 1.53
C ALA A 47 -13.04 -0.69 1.64
N LYS A 48 -13.57 -1.02 2.82
CA LYS A 48 -14.46 -2.19 2.99
C LYS A 48 -15.76 -2.06 2.19
N GLU A 49 -16.35 -0.85 2.16
CA GLU A 49 -17.54 -0.53 1.37
C GLU A 49 -17.28 -0.56 -0.15
N SER A 50 -16.03 -0.54 -0.59
CA SER A 50 -15.67 -0.63 -2.02
C SER A 50 -15.70 -2.05 -2.60
N GLU A 51 -16.10 -3.05 -1.81
CA GLU A 51 -16.25 -4.45 -2.24
C GLU A 51 -14.98 -5.04 -2.91
N GLY A 52 -13.81 -4.68 -2.36
CA GLY A 52 -12.52 -5.17 -2.85
C GLY A 52 -11.89 -4.35 -3.99
N LYS A 53 -12.59 -3.34 -4.52
CA LYS A 53 -12.04 -2.43 -5.55
C LYS A 53 -10.89 -1.57 -5.02
N LEU A 54 -10.87 -1.27 -3.74
CA LEU A 54 -9.78 -0.54 -3.09
C LEU A 54 -9.17 -1.35 -1.95
N THR A 55 -7.84 -1.51 -2.01
CA THR A 55 -7.04 -2.08 -0.92
C THR A 55 -6.13 -0.99 -0.35
N LEU A 56 -6.12 -0.89 0.98
CA LEU A 56 -5.24 0.04 1.71
C LEU A 56 -4.06 -0.75 2.24
N VAL A 57 -2.85 -0.22 2.09
CA VAL A 57 -1.63 -0.81 2.66
C VAL A 57 -0.96 0.25 3.53
N ALA A 58 -1.04 0.06 4.85
CA ALA A 58 -0.49 0.98 5.83
C ALA A 58 1.02 0.74 6.04
N GLY A 59 1.69 1.69 6.70
CA GLY A 59 3.14 1.65 6.86
C GLY A 59 3.65 0.47 7.70
N ASP A 60 2.84 0.01 8.67
CA ASP A 60 3.10 -1.20 9.45
C ASP A 60 3.07 -2.44 8.56
N GLU A 61 2.01 -2.61 7.77
CA GLU A 61 1.90 -3.70 6.78
C GLU A 61 3.06 -3.63 5.76
N LEU A 62 3.37 -2.43 5.27
CA LEU A 62 4.46 -2.21 4.32
C LEU A 62 5.83 -2.60 4.89
N SER A 63 6.07 -2.34 6.18
CA SER A 63 7.35 -2.67 6.82
C SER A 63 7.60 -4.19 6.89
N GLU A 64 6.54 -4.98 7.04
CA GLU A 64 6.63 -6.43 6.93
C GLU A 64 7.04 -6.82 5.51
N TYR A 65 6.36 -6.33 4.47
CA TYR A 65 6.70 -6.68 3.08
C TYR A 65 8.14 -6.29 2.68
N VAL A 66 8.60 -5.09 3.07
CA VAL A 66 9.93 -4.60 2.70
C VAL A 66 11.04 -5.37 3.44
N GLN A 67 10.79 -5.82 4.67
CA GLN A 67 11.76 -6.61 5.41
C GLN A 67 12.01 -7.97 4.74
N TRP A 68 11.03 -8.58 4.08
CA TRP A 68 11.25 -9.83 3.35
C TRP A 68 12.03 -9.61 2.05
N THR A 69 11.79 -8.53 1.32
CA THR A 69 12.47 -8.27 0.03
C THR A 69 13.95 -7.89 0.18
N ILE A 70 14.35 -7.24 1.28
CA ILE A 70 15.76 -6.88 1.52
C ILE A 70 16.58 -8.10 1.99
N PHE A 71 15.92 -9.12 2.52
CA PHE A 71 16.55 -10.33 3.06
C PHE A 71 16.35 -11.57 2.17
N ASP A 72 16.15 -11.37 0.86
CA ASP A 72 16.27 -12.43 -0.15
C ASP A 72 17.65 -12.32 -0.84
N PRO A 73 18.75 -12.80 -0.19
CA PRO A 73 20.09 -12.80 -0.80
C PRO A 73 20.31 -13.94 -1.79
N ASP A 74 19.31 -14.78 -2.07
CA ASP A 74 19.47 -15.97 -2.91
C ASP A 74 19.13 -15.66 -4.38
N GLY A 75 19.97 -14.79 -4.96
CA GLY A 75 20.31 -14.90 -6.37
C GLY A 75 21.43 -15.92 -6.49
N SER A 76 21.08 -17.21 -6.51
CA SER A 76 22.00 -18.29 -6.79
C SER A 76 22.50 -18.12 -8.24
N ASP A 77 23.67 -17.51 -8.40
CA ASP A 77 24.43 -17.54 -9.64
C ASP A 77 24.89 -18.99 -9.87
N ASP A 78 24.06 -19.77 -10.57
CA ASP A 78 24.46 -21.04 -11.19
C ASP A 78 25.45 -20.72 -12.34
N GLU A 79 26.71 -20.43 -12.01
CA GLU A 79 27.82 -20.48 -12.95
C GLU A 79 28.22 -21.95 -13.16
N SER A 80 27.58 -22.58 -14.14
CA SER A 80 28.11 -23.79 -14.78
C SER A 80 29.22 -23.41 -15.77
N GLY A 81 30.46 -23.76 -15.44
CA GLY A 81 31.66 -23.73 -16.30
C GLY A 81 32.90 -23.79 -15.39
N GLU A 82 33.81 -24.74 -15.46
CA GLU A 82 34.33 -25.57 -16.56
C GLU A 82 34.66 -27.01 -16.08
#